data_AF-X0V827-F1
#
_entry.id   AF-X0V827-F1
#
_cell.length_a   1.000
_cell.length_b   1.000
_cell.length_c   1.000
_cell.angle_alpha   90.00
_cell.angle_beta   90.00
_cell.angle_gamma   90.00
#
_symmetry.space_group_name_H-M   'P 1'
#
loop_
_entity.id
_entity.type
_entity.pdbx_description
1 polymer ?
#
loop_
_entity_poly.entity_id
_entity_poly.type
_entity_poly.pdbx_seq_one_letter_code
_entity_poly.pdbx_strand_id
1 'polypeptide(L)'
;QNSPFVEECVVTEDGKKLMCGDYRILDARSSSGVRSIAPDVVQKVRILTLSDSIPNDCLAFGPDFPLLSRIKIELALMAFKETEGWDESIGDFYSWDDMRPATDADYDVVRDVIEAAGYSMDDIVGFLEE
;
A
#
# COMPACT_ATOMS: atom_id res chain seq x y z
N GLN A 1 -19.59 -14.11 -9.24
CA GLN A 1 -18.94 -13.00 -9.96
C GLN A 1 -19.86 -11.79 -9.83
N ASN A 2 -19.64 -10.96 -8.83
CA ASN A 2 -20.38 -9.71 -8.68
C ASN A 2 -19.57 -8.62 -9.37
N SER A 3 -20.25 -7.88 -10.24
CA SER A 3 -19.73 -6.72 -10.97
C SER A 3 -18.99 -5.74 -10.03
N PRO A 4 -17.77 -5.26 -10.35
CA PRO A 4 -17.05 -4.27 -9.56
C PRO A 4 -17.61 -2.84 -9.72
N PHE A 5 -18.75 -2.68 -10.39
CA PHE A 5 -19.37 -1.38 -10.66
C PHE A 5 -20.32 -1.01 -9.51
N VAL A 6 -19.83 -0.16 -8.61
CA VAL A 6 -20.65 0.47 -7.57
C VAL A 6 -21.30 1.72 -8.17
N GLU A 7 -22.62 1.83 -8.08
CA GLU A 7 -23.38 2.93 -8.70
C GLU A 7 -23.09 4.29 -8.04
N GLU A 8 -22.75 4.33 -6.73
CA GLU A 8 -22.43 5.57 -6.02
C GLU A 8 -21.34 5.35 -4.96
N CYS A 9 -20.30 6.19 -4.98
CA CYS A 9 -19.28 6.27 -3.95
C CYS A 9 -19.56 7.49 -3.08
N VAL A 10 -19.55 7.31 -1.76
CA VAL A 10 -19.91 8.32 -0.77
C VAL A 10 -18.74 8.61 0.15
N VAL A 11 -18.51 9.89 0.42
CA VAL A 11 -17.55 10.34 1.44
C VAL A 11 -18.21 10.21 2.81
N THR A 12 -17.51 9.61 3.79
CA THR A 12 -18.01 9.48 5.16
C THR A 12 -18.28 10.85 5.81
N GLU A 13 -19.13 10.90 6.83
CA GLU A 13 -19.52 12.15 7.50
C GLU A 13 -18.32 12.93 8.07
N ASP A 14 -17.28 12.22 8.52
CA ASP A 14 -16.03 12.81 9.01
C ASP A 14 -15.11 13.33 7.88
N GLY A 15 -15.48 13.13 6.61
CA GLY A 15 -14.72 13.52 5.43
C GLY A 15 -13.49 12.67 5.15
N LYS A 16 -13.17 11.68 6.00
CA LYS A 16 -11.87 10.97 5.99
C LYS A 16 -11.83 9.80 5.02
N LYS A 17 -12.95 9.13 4.78
CA LYS A 17 -13.00 7.89 3.99
C LYS A 17 -13.91 8.07 2.77
N LEU A 18 -13.55 7.39 1.69
CA LEU A 18 -14.39 7.24 0.49
C LEU A 18 -14.85 5.79 0.43
N MET A 19 -16.16 5.56 0.54
CA MET A 19 -16.77 4.23 0.53
C MET A 19 -17.55 4.04 -0.76
N CYS A 20 -17.31 2.93 -1.46
CA CYS A 20 -18.07 2.51 -2.62
C CYS A 20 -18.75 1.17 -2.30
N GLY A 21 -20.00 1.22 -1.83
CA GLY A 21 -20.66 0.05 -1.23
C GLY A 21 -19.89 -0.38 0.03
N ASP A 22 -19.53 -1.66 0.11
CA ASP A 22 -18.77 -2.22 1.23
C ASP A 22 -17.24 -2.01 1.09
N TYR A 23 -16.78 -1.41 0.00
CA TYR A 23 -15.35 -1.21 -0.27
C TYR A 23 -14.88 0.17 0.17
N ARG A 24 -13.81 0.21 0.96
CA ARG A 24 -13.04 1.42 1.23
C ARG A 24 -12.07 1.68 0.07
N ILE A 25 -12.14 2.85 -0.53
CA ILE A 25 -11.18 3.27 -1.55
C ILE A 25 -9.95 3.87 -0.86
N LEU A 26 -8.77 3.37 -1.23
CA LEU A 26 -7.45 3.83 -0.74
C LEU A 26 -6.63 4.53 -1.83
N ASP A 27 -7.18 4.72 -3.02
CA ASP A 27 -6.51 5.48 -4.09
C ASP A 27 -6.62 7.00 -3.88
N ALA A 28 -5.96 7.76 -4.76
CA ALA A 28 -5.87 9.22 -4.70
C ALA A 28 -7.23 9.95 -4.60
N ARG A 29 -8.34 9.37 -5.06
CA ARG A 29 -9.68 9.99 -4.97
C ARG A 29 -10.17 10.09 -3.53
N SER A 30 -9.67 9.22 -2.65
CA SER A 30 -9.97 9.27 -1.21
C SER A 30 -9.29 10.44 -0.50
N SER A 31 -8.21 10.99 -1.08
CA SER A 31 -7.43 12.08 -0.49
C SER A 31 -8.25 13.37 -0.37
N SER A 32 -8.19 14.01 0.81
CA SER A 32 -8.77 15.34 1.02
C SER A 32 -8.07 16.40 0.15
N GLY A 33 -6.75 16.25 -0.08
CA GLY A 33 -5.97 17.13 -0.94
C GLY A 33 -6.49 17.11 -2.38
N VAL A 34 -6.68 15.92 -2.96
CA VAL A 34 -7.21 15.77 -4.33
C VAL A 34 -8.64 16.32 -4.42
N ARG A 35 -9.52 15.97 -3.48
CA ARG A 35 -10.91 16.45 -3.48
C ARG A 35 -11.03 17.98 -3.32
N SER A 36 -10.05 18.64 -2.70
CA SER A 36 -10.04 20.11 -2.59
C SER A 36 -9.79 20.82 -3.92
N ILE A 37 -9.00 20.22 -4.82
CA ILE A 37 -8.65 20.78 -6.12
C ILE A 37 -9.49 20.19 -7.27
N ALA A 38 -10.08 19.02 -7.06
CA ALA A 38 -10.94 18.30 -7.99
C ALA A 38 -12.15 17.70 -7.24
N PRO A 39 -13.14 18.54 -6.85
CA PRO A 39 -14.25 18.12 -6.00
C PRO A 39 -15.21 17.12 -6.67
N ASP A 40 -15.22 17.04 -8.00
CA ASP A 40 -16.04 16.10 -8.76
C ASP A 40 -15.29 14.83 -9.21
N VAL A 41 -14.06 14.61 -8.73
CA VAL A 41 -13.20 13.48 -9.19
C VAL A 41 -13.85 12.12 -8.98
N VAL A 42 -14.64 11.96 -7.91
CA VAL A 42 -15.33 10.70 -7.59
C VAL A 42 -16.44 10.40 -8.61
N GLN A 43 -17.09 11.44 -9.15
CA GLN A 43 -18.16 11.33 -10.14
C GLN A 43 -17.62 11.20 -11.57
N LYS A 44 -16.43 11.76 -11.84
CA LYS A 44 -15.83 11.78 -13.17
C LYS A 44 -14.91 10.58 -13.46
N VAL A 45 -14.34 9.96 -12.43
CA VAL A 45 -13.36 8.88 -12.58
C VAL A 45 -13.87 7.57 -11.97
N ARG A 46 -13.70 6.48 -12.73
CA ARG A 46 -14.11 5.12 -12.33
C ARG A 46 -12.98 4.12 -12.53
N ILE A 47 -13.01 3.06 -11.73
CA ILE A 47 -12.10 1.91 -11.89
C ILE A 47 -12.60 1.09 -13.09
N LEU A 48 -11.71 0.77 -14.03
CA LEU A 48 -12.01 -0.06 -15.20
C LEU A 48 -11.61 -1.52 -14.98
N THR A 49 -10.46 -1.73 -14.34
CA THR A 49 -9.93 -3.04 -13.99
C THR A 49 -9.04 -2.90 -12.76
N LEU A 50 -8.84 -4.01 -12.07
CA LEU A 50 -7.81 -4.15 -11.05
C LEU A 50 -6.72 -5.07 -11.63
N SER A 51 -5.46 -4.79 -11.31
CA SER A 51 -4.37 -5.73 -11.56
C SER A 51 -4.41 -6.87 -10.53
N ASP A 52 -3.62 -7.90 -10.77
CA ASP A 52 -3.26 -8.83 -9.70
C ASP A 52 -2.54 -8.09 -8.57
N SER A 53 -2.66 -8.63 -7.35
CA SER A 53 -2.04 -8.06 -6.16
C SER A 53 -0.53 -8.22 -6.23
N ILE A 54 0.19 -7.14 -5.92
CA ILE A 54 1.63 -7.14 -5.65
C ILE A 54 1.86 -6.78 -4.17
N PRO A 55 3.04 -7.09 -3.60
CA PRO A 55 3.43 -6.52 -2.33
C PRO A 55 3.33 -4.99 -2.41
N ASN A 56 2.71 -4.38 -1.40
CA ASN A 56 2.60 -2.93 -1.28
C ASN A 56 3.92 -2.37 -0.71
N ASP A 57 3.87 -1.71 0.44
CA ASP A 57 5.06 -1.15 1.09
C ASP A 57 5.91 -2.20 1.82
N CYS A 58 7.21 -1.90 1.94
CA CYS A 58 8.17 -2.69 2.68
C CYS A 58 8.89 -1.84 3.73
N LEU A 59 9.09 -2.40 4.92
CA LEU A 59 10.13 -1.98 5.84
C LEU A 59 11.35 -2.87 5.63
N ALA A 60 12.41 -2.33 5.04
CA ALA A 60 13.65 -3.03 4.77
C ALA A 60 14.78 -2.60 5.70
N PHE A 61 15.68 -3.53 5.99
CA PHE A 61 16.94 -3.26 6.67
C PHE A 61 18.07 -3.27 5.66
N GLY A 62 19.07 -2.40 5.83
CA GLY A 62 20.29 -2.46 5.03
C GLY A 62 21.03 -3.80 5.20
N PRO A 63 21.85 -4.21 4.23
CA PRO A 63 22.50 -5.53 4.22
C PRO A 63 23.39 -5.75 5.45
N ASP A 64 24.06 -4.70 5.93
CA ASP A 64 24.97 -4.76 7.08
C ASP A 64 24.28 -4.48 8.44
N PHE A 65 22.95 -4.41 8.46
CA PHE A 65 22.22 -4.12 9.70
C PHE A 65 22.38 -5.28 10.71
N PRO A 66 22.76 -5.02 11.98
CA PRO A 66 23.08 -6.09 12.92
C PRO A 66 21.90 -7.04 13.17
N LEU A 67 22.13 -8.35 12.97
CA LEU A 67 21.09 -9.39 13.05
C LEU A 67 20.29 -9.35 14.37
N LEU A 68 20.98 -9.24 15.51
CA LEU A 68 20.30 -9.21 16.81
C LEU A 68 19.44 -7.96 17.00
N SER A 69 19.83 -6.83 16.42
CA SER A 69 19.02 -5.62 16.44
C SER A 69 17.82 -5.75 15.51
N ARG A 70 18.01 -6.34 14.32
CA ARG A 70 16.94 -6.62 13.35
C ARG A 70 15.83 -7.44 14.00
N ILE A 71 16.18 -8.59 14.58
CA ILE A 71 15.22 -9.50 15.20
C ILE A 71 14.45 -8.80 16.33
N LYS A 72 15.13 -7.99 17.15
CA LYS A 72 14.48 -7.22 18.21
C LYS A 72 13.45 -6.23 17.67
N ILE A 73 13.78 -5.51 16.59
CA ILE A 73 12.88 -4.55 15.96
C ILE A 73 11.69 -5.27 15.32
N GLU A 74 11.93 -6.35 14.57
CA GLU A 74 10.87 -7.15 13.95
C GLU A 74 9.87 -7.66 14.99
N LEU A 75 10.36 -8.26 16.09
CA LEU A 75 9.50 -8.75 17.17
C LEU A 75 8.74 -7.63 17.86
N ALA A 76 9.39 -6.49 18.12
CA ALA A 76 8.74 -5.34 18.74
C ALA A 76 7.62 -4.78 17.86
N LEU A 77 7.86 -4.67 16.55
CA LEU A 77 6.85 -4.20 15.60
C LEU A 77 5.68 -5.18 15.45
N MET A 78 5.95 -6.49 15.39
CA MET A 78 4.91 -7.52 15.36
C MET A 78 4.06 -7.55 16.62
N ALA A 79 4.64 -7.23 17.78
CA ALA A 79 3.87 -7.08 19.02
C ALA A 79 3.11 -5.74 19.05
N PHE A 80 3.71 -4.66 18.54
CA PHE A 80 3.13 -3.32 18.58
C PHE A 80 1.90 -3.18 17.69
N LYS A 81 1.87 -3.82 16.53
CA LYS A 81 0.70 -3.79 15.62
C LYS A 81 -0.58 -4.35 16.22
N GLU A 82 -0.47 -5.17 17.27
CA GLU A 82 -1.61 -5.74 18.00
C GLU A 82 -2.11 -4.82 19.13
N THR A 83 -1.54 -3.62 19.27
CA THR A 83 -1.89 -2.67 20.32
C THR A 83 -2.69 -1.48 19.77
N GLU A 84 -3.52 -0.87 20.60
CA GLU A 84 -4.28 0.35 20.24
C GLU A 84 -3.37 1.51 19.80
N GLY A 85 -2.11 1.54 20.28
CA GLY A 85 -1.13 2.55 19.89
C GLY A 85 -0.69 2.48 18.42
N TRP A 86 -0.95 1.38 17.71
CA TRP A 86 -0.67 1.27 16.28
C TRP A 86 -1.46 2.31 15.48
N ASP A 87 -2.78 2.36 15.72
CA ASP A 87 -3.73 3.26 15.05
C ASP A 87 -3.52 4.74 15.44
N GLU A 88 -2.76 5.01 16.49
CA GLU A 88 -2.39 6.37 16.91
C GLU A 88 -0.97 6.77 16.46
N SER A 89 -0.27 5.91 15.70
CA SER A 89 1.14 6.13 15.33
C SER A 89 1.44 5.75 13.87
N ILE A 90 2.26 4.72 13.63
CA ILE A 90 2.70 4.32 12.29
C ILE A 90 1.55 3.75 11.45
N GLY A 91 0.52 3.17 12.09
CA GLY A 91 -0.68 2.72 11.42
C GLY A 91 -1.43 3.88 10.75
N ASP A 92 -1.68 4.97 11.46
CA ASP A 92 -2.32 6.16 10.87
C ASP A 92 -1.38 6.93 9.94
N PHE A 93 -0.14 7.19 10.39
CA PHE A 93 0.82 8.00 9.63
C PHE A 93 1.14 7.43 8.24
N TYR A 94 1.34 6.11 8.14
CA TYR A 94 1.54 5.43 6.85
C TYR A 94 0.25 4.85 6.26
N SER A 95 -0.90 5.02 6.94
CA SER A 95 -2.17 4.38 6.55
C SER A 95 -2.05 2.85 6.39
N TRP A 96 -1.31 2.21 7.31
CA TRP A 96 -1.12 0.77 7.36
C TRP A 96 -2.14 0.10 8.27
N ASP A 97 -2.92 -0.82 7.71
CA ASP A 97 -3.89 -1.61 8.48
C ASP A 97 -3.24 -2.82 9.18
N ASP A 98 -2.16 -3.39 8.61
CA ASP A 98 -1.45 -4.55 9.17
C ASP A 98 -0.02 -4.63 8.62
N MET A 99 0.80 -5.48 9.24
CA MET A 99 2.13 -5.84 8.77
C MET A 99 2.42 -7.33 8.99
N ARG A 100 3.12 -7.95 8.04
CA ARG A 100 3.56 -9.34 8.13
C ARG A 100 5.05 -9.48 7.81
N PRO A 101 5.71 -10.54 8.28
CA PRO A 101 7.02 -10.92 7.76
C PRO A 101 6.97 -11.11 6.24
N ALA A 102 7.96 -10.54 5.56
CA ALA A 102 8.15 -10.68 4.12
C ALA A 102 9.41 -11.51 3.84
N THR A 103 9.36 -12.23 2.73
CA THR A 103 10.47 -13.00 2.17
C THR A 103 10.82 -12.44 0.80
N ASP A 104 12.02 -12.73 0.30
CA ASP A 104 12.40 -12.30 -1.05
C ASP A 104 11.45 -12.84 -2.13
N ALA A 105 10.92 -14.06 -1.97
CA ALA A 105 9.97 -14.67 -2.89
C ALA A 105 8.64 -13.90 -3.00
N ASP A 106 8.25 -13.11 -1.98
CA ASP A 106 7.07 -12.25 -2.08
C ASP A 106 7.21 -11.23 -3.24
N TYR A 107 8.43 -10.89 -3.63
CA TYR A 107 8.73 -9.91 -4.69
C TYR A 107 8.98 -10.55 -6.07
N ASP A 108 8.83 -11.87 -6.22
CA ASP A 108 8.98 -12.54 -7.53
C ASP A 108 8.03 -11.96 -8.58
N VAL A 109 6.78 -11.67 -8.20
CA VAL A 109 5.79 -11.05 -9.09
C VAL A 109 6.25 -9.70 -9.67
N VAL A 110 7.03 -8.93 -8.89
CA VAL A 110 7.56 -7.63 -9.35
C VAL A 110 8.65 -7.86 -10.39
N ARG A 111 9.52 -8.85 -10.17
CA ARG A 111 10.57 -9.24 -11.13
C ARG A 111 9.96 -9.75 -12.44
N ASP A 112 8.93 -10.58 -12.35
CA ASP A 112 8.21 -11.10 -13.52
C ASP A 112 7.57 -9.98 -14.35
N VAL A 113 6.97 -8.97 -13.69
CA VAL A 113 6.38 -7.82 -14.37
C VAL A 113 7.43 -6.96 -15.07
N ILE A 114 8.60 -6.75 -14.44
CA ILE A 114 9.72 -6.00 -15.02
C ILE A 114 10.23 -6.72 -16.28
N GLU A 115 10.45 -8.04 -16.20
CA GLU A 115 10.87 -8.86 -17.34
C GLU A 115 9.82 -8.85 -18.46
N ALA A 116 8.55 -9.05 -18.13
CA ALA A 116 7.45 -9.03 -19.09
C ALA A 116 7.28 -7.68 -19.80
N ALA A 117 7.64 -6.58 -19.12
CA ALA A 117 7.67 -5.24 -19.69
C ALA A 117 8.90 -4.98 -20.57
N GLY A 118 9.85 -5.93 -20.65
CA GLY A 118 11.07 -5.85 -21.46
C GLY A 118 12.19 -5.03 -20.83
N TYR A 119 12.16 -4.83 -19.51
CA TYR A 119 13.21 -4.15 -18.76
C TYR A 119 14.05 -5.16 -17.97
N SER A 120 15.28 -4.79 -17.67
CA SER A 120 16.08 -5.45 -16.64
C SER A 120 15.88 -4.77 -15.28
N MET A 121 16.25 -5.45 -14.19
CA MET A 121 16.25 -4.82 -12.86
C MET A 121 17.16 -3.58 -12.83
N ASP A 122 18.31 -3.63 -13.50
CA ASP A 122 19.28 -2.53 -13.54
C ASP A 122 18.69 -1.27 -14.20
N ASP A 123 17.84 -1.45 -15.22
CA ASP A 123 17.13 -0.34 -15.88
C ASP A 123 16.14 0.35 -14.93
N ILE A 124 15.62 -0.36 -13.93
CA ILE A 124 14.62 0.12 -12.97
C ILE A 124 15.26 0.75 -11.74
N VAL A 125 16.23 0.05 -11.12
CA VAL A 125 16.80 0.47 -9.83
C VAL A 125 17.98 1.42 -9.96
N GLY A 126 18.56 1.56 -11.16
CA GLY A 126 19.61 2.53 -11.47
C GLY A 126 20.80 2.44 -10.52
N PHE A 127 21.71 1.48 -10.78
CA PHE A 127 22.99 1.30 -10.07
C PHE A 127 22.88 1.22 -8.53
N LEU A 128 22.77 -0.01 -8.02
CA LEU A 128 23.40 -0.36 -6.74
C LEU A 128 24.85 -0.76 -7.05
N GLU A 129 25.71 0.20 -7.39
CA GLU A 129 27.15 -0.09 -7.39
C GLU A 129 27.59 -0.33 -5.93
N GLU A 130 28.37 -1.40 -5.74
CA GLU A 130 28.92 -1.90 -4.46
C GLU A 130 29.74 -0.85 -3.68
#